data_AF-A0A2N0DCN3-F1
#
_entry.id   AF-A0A2N0DCN3-F1
#
_cell.length_a   1.000
_cell.length_b   1.000
_cell.length_c   1.000
_cell.angle_alpha   90.00
_cell.angle_beta   90.00
_cell.angle_gamma   90.00
#
_symmetry.space_group_name_H-M   'P 1'
#
loop_
_entity.id
_entity.type
_entity.pdbx_description
1 polymer ?
#
loop_
_entity_poly.entity_id
_entity_poly.type
_entity_poly.pdbx_seq_one_letter_code
_entity_poly.pdbx_strand_id
1 'polypeptide(L)'
;MTDRSSANGAAAAELENVWAAFRTAPARLVHHRHIVQAYDEAISIEAAVRLQQSDRVQRPLMRLLMDKFDLPDAGFCPCPEPDDLKLLALLPEAVAQHSYLAGAVFWGHALAGEIRSREVAFMKERVGDRAFRVAVDNRDLAASHEIAGGLDALMQAIDLDGRRCWASWQASLPTALAAWLRLRGETGADDVPFTEPGDAATGAAIVRRLLRHETARDDHTGATVKEER
;
A
#
# COMPACT_ATOMS: atom_id res chain seq x y z
N MET A 1 -25.55 1.41 23.62
CA MET A 1 -24.15 1.82 23.83
C MET A 1 -23.14 0.67 23.73
N THR A 2 -23.56 -0.60 23.54
CA THR A 2 -22.71 -1.80 23.53
C THR A 2 -22.17 -2.22 22.16
N ASP A 3 -22.90 -1.91 21.08
CA ASP A 3 -22.62 -2.40 19.71
C ASP A 3 -21.33 -1.82 19.09
N ARG A 4 -21.04 -0.54 19.33
CA ARG A 4 -19.84 0.14 18.82
C ARG A 4 -18.57 -0.29 19.57
N SER A 5 -18.69 -0.70 20.83
CA SER A 5 -17.55 -1.20 21.63
C SER A 5 -17.09 -2.59 21.19
N SER A 6 -18.04 -3.43 20.75
CA SER A 6 -17.74 -4.78 20.24
C SER A 6 -17.13 -4.75 18.84
N ALA A 7 -17.61 -3.88 17.95
CA ALA A 7 -17.02 -3.69 16.63
C ALA A 7 -15.57 -3.15 16.71
N ASN A 8 -15.31 -2.20 17.60
CA ASN A 8 -13.96 -1.66 17.80
C ASN A 8 -13.00 -2.70 18.38
N GLY A 9 -13.50 -3.59 19.24
CA GLY A 9 -12.71 -4.72 19.78
C GLY A 9 -12.36 -5.77 18.73
N ALA A 10 -13.28 -6.07 17.81
CA ALA A 10 -13.04 -7.03 16.72
C ALA A 10 -11.99 -6.51 15.72
N ALA A 11 -12.08 -5.24 15.32
CA ALA A 11 -11.10 -4.63 14.41
C ALA A 11 -9.69 -4.55 15.04
N ALA A 12 -9.60 -4.24 16.33
CA ALA A 12 -8.32 -4.25 17.05
C ALA A 12 -7.70 -5.66 17.11
N ALA A 13 -8.52 -6.69 17.33
CA ALA A 13 -8.06 -8.08 17.33
C ALA A 13 -7.57 -8.53 15.94
N GLU A 14 -8.21 -8.08 14.87
CA GLU A 14 -7.79 -8.36 13.49
C GLU A 14 -6.42 -7.74 13.17
N LEU A 15 -6.20 -6.49 13.56
CA LEU A 15 -4.89 -5.84 13.38
C LEU A 15 -3.78 -6.52 14.19
N GLU A 16 -4.07 -6.95 15.43
CA GLU A 16 -3.13 -7.73 16.22
C GLU A 16 -2.82 -9.08 15.55
N ASN A 17 -3.81 -9.72 14.93
CA ASN A 17 -3.59 -10.96 14.18
C ASN A 17 -2.69 -10.75 12.96
N VAL A 18 -2.86 -9.65 12.22
CA VAL A 18 -1.97 -9.29 11.09
C VAL A 18 -0.54 -9.11 11.57
N TRP A 19 -0.36 -8.40 12.69
CA TRP A 19 0.95 -8.19 13.28
C TRP A 19 1.59 -9.47 13.81
N ALA A 20 0.82 -10.30 14.52
CA ALA A 20 1.27 -11.59 15.02
C ALA A 20 1.67 -12.54 13.87
N ALA A 21 0.91 -12.54 12.77
CA ALA A 21 1.23 -13.33 11.58
C ALA A 21 2.57 -12.90 10.97
N PHE A 22 2.83 -11.59 10.87
CA PHE A 22 4.12 -11.08 10.42
C PHE A 22 5.26 -11.54 11.33
N ARG A 23 5.13 -11.40 12.66
CA ARG A 23 6.20 -11.77 13.60
C ARG A 23 6.49 -13.26 13.65
N THR A 24 5.49 -14.10 13.42
CA THR A 24 5.63 -15.56 13.56
C THR A 24 5.96 -16.27 12.25
N ALA A 25 5.52 -15.71 11.12
CA ALA A 25 5.70 -16.31 9.80
C ALA A 25 5.91 -15.24 8.70
N PRO A 26 6.95 -14.39 8.80
CA PRO A 26 7.18 -13.29 7.85
C PRO A 26 7.45 -13.81 6.43
N ALA A 27 7.98 -15.03 6.31
CA ALA A 27 8.21 -15.69 5.03
C ALA A 27 6.94 -15.89 4.20
N ARG A 28 5.75 -15.88 4.81
CA ARG A 28 4.45 -15.95 4.12
C ARG A 28 4.10 -14.70 3.31
N LEU A 29 4.78 -13.59 3.57
CA LEU A 29 4.57 -12.33 2.86
C LEU A 29 5.56 -12.11 1.72
N VAL A 30 6.53 -13.03 1.56
CA VAL A 30 7.59 -12.89 0.57
C VAL A 30 7.12 -13.40 -0.79
N HIS A 31 7.37 -12.66 -1.85
CA HIS A 31 7.07 -13.10 -3.20
C HIS A 31 7.86 -14.37 -3.54
N HIS A 32 7.20 -15.33 -4.20
CA HIS A 32 7.77 -16.64 -4.49
C HIS A 32 9.10 -16.58 -5.26
N ARG A 33 9.29 -15.56 -6.11
CA ARG A 33 10.55 -15.34 -6.83
C ARG A 33 11.75 -15.14 -5.90
N HIS A 34 11.58 -14.40 -4.80
CA HIS A 34 12.64 -14.22 -3.81
C HIS A 34 12.95 -15.51 -3.05
N ILE A 35 11.96 -16.38 -2.83
CA ILE A 35 12.19 -17.70 -2.25
C ILE A 35 13.00 -18.56 -3.22
N VAL A 36 12.65 -18.60 -4.51
CA VAL A 36 13.43 -19.32 -5.53
C VAL A 36 14.88 -18.81 -5.58
N GLN A 37 15.06 -17.49 -5.58
CA GLN A 37 16.38 -16.86 -5.54
C GLN A 37 17.17 -17.22 -4.27
N ALA A 38 16.52 -17.30 -3.11
CA ALA A 38 17.17 -17.69 -1.86
C ALA A 38 17.68 -19.14 -1.88
N TYR A 39 17.09 -19.99 -2.73
CA TYR A 39 17.57 -21.34 -3.01
C TYR A 39 18.51 -21.40 -4.23
N ASP A 40 19.05 -20.26 -4.68
CA ASP A 40 19.96 -20.16 -5.82
C ASP A 40 19.39 -20.81 -7.09
N GLU A 41 18.08 -20.59 -7.34
CA GLU A 41 17.32 -21.17 -8.46
C GLU A 41 17.20 -22.71 -8.44
N ALA A 42 17.55 -23.38 -7.34
CA ALA A 42 17.51 -24.84 -7.24
C ALA A 42 16.07 -25.42 -7.12
N ILE A 43 15.07 -24.57 -6.94
CA ILE A 43 13.66 -24.97 -6.79
C ILE A 43 12.77 -24.20 -7.78
N SER A 44 11.61 -24.77 -8.12
CA SER A 44 10.61 -24.07 -8.93
C SER A 44 9.76 -23.11 -8.09
N ILE A 45 9.05 -22.19 -8.77
CA ILE A 45 8.03 -21.33 -8.14
C ILE A 45 6.96 -22.16 -7.42
N GLU A 46 6.53 -23.27 -8.02
CA GLU A 46 5.54 -24.16 -7.40
C GLU A 46 6.07 -24.77 -6.08
N ALA A 47 7.35 -25.14 -6.04
CA ALA A 47 7.98 -25.60 -4.80
C ALA A 47 8.09 -24.47 -3.76
N ALA A 48 8.41 -23.25 -4.19
CA ALA A 48 8.43 -22.07 -3.32
C ALA A 48 7.04 -21.79 -2.69
N VAL A 49 5.96 -21.87 -3.47
CA VAL A 49 4.56 -21.76 -2.97
C VAL A 49 4.30 -22.81 -1.88
N ARG A 50 4.63 -24.07 -2.13
CA ARG A 50 4.43 -25.16 -1.15
C ARG A 50 5.24 -24.96 0.13
N LEU A 51 6.48 -24.51 0.01
CA LEU A 51 7.33 -24.23 1.16
C LEU A 51 6.75 -23.08 1.99
N GLN A 52 6.32 -22.01 1.33
CA GLN A 52 5.72 -20.86 1.99
C GLN A 52 4.44 -21.21 2.77
N GLN A 53 3.64 -22.15 2.29
CA GLN A 53 2.42 -22.60 2.94
C GLN A 53 2.64 -23.59 4.10
N SER A 54 3.84 -24.16 4.23
CA SER A 54 4.13 -25.20 5.21
C SER A 54 4.59 -24.63 6.55
N ASP A 55 3.85 -24.93 7.63
CA ASP A 55 4.19 -24.49 9.00
C ASP A 55 5.52 -25.05 9.50
N ARG A 56 5.84 -26.30 9.12
CA ARG A 56 7.04 -27.01 9.58
C ARG A 56 8.33 -26.33 9.11
N VAL A 57 8.29 -25.63 7.98
CA VAL A 57 9.48 -25.04 7.36
C VAL A 57 9.56 -23.52 7.54
N GLN A 58 8.59 -22.88 8.20
CA GLN A 58 8.59 -21.42 8.38
C GLN A 58 9.85 -20.92 9.07
N ARG A 59 10.27 -21.56 10.17
CA ARG A 59 11.48 -21.15 10.90
C ARG A 59 12.76 -21.32 10.07
N PRO A 60 13.04 -22.50 9.46
CA PRO A 60 14.16 -22.64 8.54
C PRO A 60 14.13 -21.67 7.36
N LEU A 61 12.96 -21.47 6.74
CA LEU A 61 12.78 -20.57 5.60
C LEU A 61 13.05 -19.12 6.00
N MET A 62 12.55 -18.67 7.15
CA MET A 62 12.84 -17.35 7.69
C MET A 62 14.34 -17.12 7.86
N ARG A 63 15.08 -18.08 8.43
CA ARG A 63 16.54 -17.98 8.59
C ARG A 63 17.27 -17.90 7.25
N LEU A 64 16.87 -18.71 6.28
CA LEU A 64 17.44 -18.66 4.94
C LEU A 64 17.23 -17.28 4.30
N LEU A 65 16.02 -16.73 4.39
CA LEU A 65 15.71 -15.41 3.84
C LEU A 65 16.49 -14.30 4.56
N MET A 66 16.63 -14.39 5.88
CA MET A 66 17.45 -13.46 6.66
C MET A 66 18.90 -13.46 6.22
N ASP A 67 19.49 -14.65 6.03
CA ASP A 67 20.88 -14.79 5.56
C ASP A 67 21.05 -14.30 4.12
N LYS A 68 20.18 -14.74 3.20
CA LYS A 68 20.30 -14.43 1.77
C LYS A 68 20.02 -12.96 1.43
N PHE A 69 19.17 -12.29 2.19
CA PHE A 69 18.77 -10.91 1.91
C PHE A 69 19.20 -9.91 3.00
N ASP A 70 20.00 -10.33 3.98
CA ASP A 70 20.41 -9.49 5.12
C ASP A 70 19.19 -8.86 5.84
N LEU A 71 18.19 -9.70 6.16
CA LEU A 71 16.96 -9.23 6.81
C LEU A 71 17.13 -9.21 8.33
N PRO A 72 16.69 -8.12 9.00
CA PRO A 72 16.58 -8.10 10.44
C PRO A 72 15.58 -9.15 10.95
N ASP A 73 15.76 -9.60 12.19
CA ASP A 73 14.82 -10.52 12.83
C ASP A 73 13.45 -9.84 13.03
N ALA A 74 12.42 -10.40 12.40
CA ALA A 74 11.04 -9.92 12.49
C ALA A 74 10.49 -9.93 13.93
N GLY A 75 11.02 -10.81 14.80
CA GLY A 75 10.64 -10.90 16.20
C GLY A 75 10.98 -9.66 17.02
N PHE A 76 11.97 -8.88 16.60
CA PHE A 76 12.42 -7.63 17.24
C PHE A 76 11.95 -6.37 16.53
N CYS A 77 11.13 -6.50 15.48
CA CYS A 77 10.57 -5.33 14.81
C CYS A 77 9.60 -4.59 15.75
N PRO A 78 9.70 -3.26 15.90
CA PRO A 78 8.70 -2.50 16.63
C PRO A 78 7.35 -2.55 15.88
N CYS A 79 6.26 -2.58 16.64
CA CYS A 79 4.92 -2.55 16.07
C CYS A 79 4.67 -1.20 15.39
N PRO A 80 4.19 -1.16 14.13
CA PRO A 80 3.85 0.08 13.47
C PRO A 80 2.55 0.68 14.02
N GLU A 81 2.22 1.91 13.60
CA GLU A 81 0.98 2.56 14.02
C GLU A 81 -0.27 1.82 13.49
N PRO A 82 -1.44 1.98 14.14
CA PRO A 82 -2.67 1.29 13.73
C PRO A 82 -3.09 1.54 12.27
N ASP A 83 -2.89 2.75 11.74
CA ASP A 83 -3.16 3.06 10.33
C ASP A 83 -2.22 2.28 9.39
N ASP A 84 -0.95 2.13 9.76
CA ASP A 84 0.02 1.35 9.00
C ASP A 84 -0.32 -0.16 9.06
N LEU A 85 -0.83 -0.68 10.18
CA LEU A 85 -1.35 -2.05 10.28
C LEU A 85 -2.54 -2.29 9.35
N LYS A 86 -3.47 -1.33 9.25
CA LYS A 86 -4.61 -1.42 8.32
C LYS A 86 -4.14 -1.47 6.87
N LEU A 87 -3.15 -0.65 6.51
CA LEU A 87 -2.53 -0.68 5.18
C LEU A 87 -1.82 -2.02 4.90
N LEU A 88 -1.14 -2.59 5.91
CA LEU A 88 -0.52 -3.92 5.79
C LEU A 88 -1.53 -5.04 5.53
N ALA A 89 -2.73 -4.91 6.09
CA ALA A 89 -3.82 -5.87 5.99
C ALA A 89 -4.57 -5.81 4.65
N LEU A 90 -4.31 -4.81 3.81
CA LEU A 90 -4.97 -4.68 2.51
C LEU A 90 -4.66 -5.88 1.61
N LEU A 91 -5.70 -6.37 0.95
CA LEU A 91 -5.61 -7.36 -0.12
C LEU A 91 -4.90 -6.76 -1.35
N PRO A 92 -4.26 -7.58 -2.20
CA PRO A 92 -3.54 -7.08 -3.39
C PRO A 92 -4.39 -6.16 -4.30
N GLU A 93 -5.67 -6.47 -4.49
CA GLU A 93 -6.58 -5.66 -5.32
C GLU A 93 -6.84 -4.30 -4.69
N ALA A 94 -7.00 -4.26 -3.36
CA ALA A 94 -7.14 -3.02 -2.61
C ALA A 94 -5.85 -2.19 -2.66
N VAL A 95 -4.67 -2.83 -2.60
CA VAL A 95 -3.37 -2.15 -2.75
C VAL A 95 -3.24 -1.49 -4.13
N ALA A 96 -3.63 -2.17 -5.21
CA ALA A 96 -3.59 -1.59 -6.56
C ALA A 96 -4.52 -0.39 -6.68
N GLN A 97 -5.74 -0.50 -6.17
CA GLN A 97 -6.70 0.60 -6.15
C GLN A 97 -6.22 1.78 -5.29
N HIS A 98 -5.60 1.51 -4.14
CA HIS A 98 -5.08 2.52 -3.23
C HIS A 98 -3.88 3.25 -3.85
N SER A 99 -2.99 2.50 -4.49
CA SER A 99 -1.85 3.04 -5.25
C SER A 99 -2.33 3.97 -6.36
N TYR A 100 -3.35 3.56 -7.13
CA TYR A 100 -3.91 4.40 -8.19
C TYR A 100 -4.47 5.72 -7.66
N LEU A 101 -5.23 5.69 -6.56
CA LEU A 101 -5.72 6.89 -5.91
C LEU A 101 -4.59 7.77 -5.39
N ALA A 102 -3.53 7.17 -4.84
CA ALA A 102 -2.37 7.90 -4.36
C ALA A 102 -1.67 8.66 -5.50
N GLY A 103 -1.53 8.02 -6.66
CA GLY A 103 -1.02 8.68 -7.86
C GLY A 103 -1.91 9.82 -8.35
N ALA A 104 -3.23 9.66 -8.29
CA ALA A 104 -4.16 10.72 -8.64
C ALA A 104 -4.03 11.92 -7.69
N VAL A 105 -3.87 11.68 -6.37
CA VAL A 105 -3.62 12.75 -5.39
C VAL A 105 -2.25 13.39 -5.61
N PHE A 106 -1.21 12.60 -5.89
CA PHE A 106 0.13 13.09 -6.17
C PHE A 106 0.12 14.10 -7.33
N TRP A 107 -0.65 13.79 -8.38
CA TRP A 107 -0.89 14.68 -9.52
C TRP A 107 -2.11 15.60 -9.37
N GLY A 108 -2.59 15.81 -8.14
CA GLY A 108 -3.81 16.56 -7.86
C GLY A 108 -3.77 18.01 -8.35
N HIS A 109 -2.60 18.66 -8.39
CA HIS A 109 -2.46 19.99 -8.98
C HIS A 109 -2.70 20.01 -10.49
N ALA A 110 -2.22 19.02 -11.24
CA ALA A 110 -2.47 18.90 -12.67
C ALA A 110 -3.97 18.65 -12.94
N LEU A 111 -4.62 17.81 -12.14
CA LEU A 111 -6.05 17.51 -12.26
C LEU A 111 -6.95 18.69 -11.86
N ALA A 112 -6.59 19.43 -10.81
CA ALA A 112 -7.36 20.58 -10.31
C ALA A 112 -7.11 21.87 -11.12
N GLY A 113 -6.01 21.94 -11.86
CA GLY A 113 -5.61 23.12 -12.63
C GLY A 113 -6.45 23.36 -13.89
N GLU A 114 -7.16 22.34 -14.38
CA GLU A 114 -8.06 22.50 -15.52
C GLU A 114 -9.47 22.94 -15.09
N ILE A 115 -9.95 24.00 -15.71
CA ILE A 115 -11.21 24.66 -15.36
C ILE A 115 -12.24 24.61 -16.50
N ARG A 116 -11.83 24.19 -17.70
CA ARG A 116 -12.74 24.08 -18.85
C ARG A 116 -13.58 22.81 -18.72
N SER A 117 -14.90 22.97 -18.63
CA SER A 117 -15.84 21.88 -18.37
C SER A 117 -15.70 20.68 -19.30
N ARG A 118 -15.35 20.90 -20.58
CA ARG A 118 -15.12 19.82 -21.54
C ARG A 118 -13.90 18.97 -21.19
N GLU A 119 -12.77 19.61 -20.88
CA GLU A 119 -11.52 18.93 -20.53
C GLU A 119 -11.63 18.24 -19.18
N VAL A 120 -12.32 18.87 -18.21
CA VAL A 120 -12.64 18.24 -16.91
C VAL A 120 -13.51 17.00 -17.10
N ALA A 121 -14.53 17.05 -17.97
CA ALA A 121 -15.37 15.89 -18.26
C ALA A 121 -14.55 14.76 -18.92
N PHE A 122 -13.67 15.10 -19.86
CA PHE A 122 -12.80 14.13 -20.51
C PHE A 122 -11.78 13.51 -19.54
N MET A 123 -11.20 14.31 -18.64
CA MET A 123 -10.34 13.81 -17.58
C MET A 123 -11.06 12.88 -16.62
N LYS A 124 -12.29 13.23 -16.20
CA LYS A 124 -13.11 12.38 -15.34
C LYS A 124 -13.46 11.04 -16.00
N GLU A 125 -13.73 11.04 -17.30
CA GLU A 125 -13.98 9.80 -18.06
C GLU A 125 -12.73 8.89 -18.09
N ARG A 126 -11.54 9.48 -18.22
CA ARG A 126 -10.28 8.73 -18.34
C ARG A 126 -9.68 8.30 -17.00
N VAL A 127 -9.70 9.19 -16.00
CA VAL A 127 -9.15 8.97 -14.65
C VAL A 127 -10.17 8.28 -13.73
N GLY A 128 -11.45 8.44 -14.02
CA GLY A 128 -12.55 8.02 -13.16
C GLY A 128 -12.97 9.10 -12.17
N ASP A 129 -14.28 9.32 -12.06
CA ASP A 129 -14.89 10.34 -11.20
C ASP A 129 -14.42 10.28 -9.74
N ARG A 130 -14.25 9.06 -9.21
CA ARG A 130 -13.81 8.84 -7.84
C ARG A 130 -12.38 9.35 -7.64
N ALA A 131 -11.45 8.92 -8.50
CA ALA A 131 -10.05 9.30 -8.40
C ALA A 131 -9.85 10.80 -8.62
N PHE A 132 -10.57 11.39 -9.60
CA PHE A 132 -10.57 12.83 -9.82
C PHE A 132 -11.02 13.61 -8.58
N ARG A 133 -12.15 13.22 -7.97
CA ARG A 133 -12.66 13.89 -6.76
C ARG A 133 -11.69 13.78 -5.59
N VAL A 134 -11.19 12.56 -5.34
CA VAL A 134 -10.20 12.31 -4.28
C VAL A 134 -8.94 13.14 -4.48
N ALA A 135 -8.46 13.28 -5.72
CA ALA A 135 -7.31 14.12 -6.04
C ALA A 135 -7.55 15.59 -5.72
N VAL A 136 -8.70 16.14 -6.14
CA VAL A 136 -9.05 17.55 -5.88
C VAL A 136 -9.22 17.83 -4.39
N ASP A 137 -9.85 16.92 -3.65
CA ASP A 137 -10.10 17.06 -2.20
C ASP A 137 -8.81 16.98 -1.36
N ASN A 138 -7.74 16.40 -1.91
CA ASN A 138 -6.44 16.22 -1.24
C ASN A 138 -5.30 16.96 -1.97
N ARG A 139 -5.63 17.99 -2.75
CA ARG A 139 -4.65 18.79 -3.50
C ARG A 139 -3.58 19.45 -2.64
N ASP A 140 -3.81 19.58 -1.33
CA ASP A 140 -2.83 20.11 -0.38
C ASP A 140 -1.63 19.17 -0.16
N LEU A 141 -1.77 17.89 -0.54
CA LEU A 141 -0.67 16.91 -0.55
C LEU A 141 -0.12 16.66 -1.96
N ALA A 142 -0.62 17.33 -2.99
CA ALA A 142 -0.15 17.10 -4.35
C ALA A 142 1.31 17.57 -4.51
N ALA A 143 2.07 16.86 -5.34
CA ALA A 143 3.42 17.27 -5.67
C ALA A 143 3.38 18.51 -6.56
N SER A 144 4.36 19.41 -6.38
CA SER A 144 4.45 20.68 -7.11
C SER A 144 5.15 20.50 -8.46
N HIS A 145 4.77 19.47 -9.22
CA HIS A 145 5.38 19.11 -10.49
C HIS A 145 4.52 19.52 -11.68
N GLU A 146 5.18 19.81 -12.80
CA GLU A 146 4.53 19.97 -14.10
C GLU A 146 4.67 18.69 -14.92
N ILE A 147 3.58 18.23 -15.53
CA ILE A 147 3.64 17.13 -16.50
C ILE A 147 4.01 17.67 -17.87
N ALA A 148 5.12 17.18 -18.39
CA ALA A 148 5.44 17.29 -19.81
C ALA A 148 4.63 16.23 -20.58
N GLY A 149 3.49 16.62 -21.15
CA GLY A 149 2.69 15.73 -22.00
C GLY A 149 1.19 15.98 -21.92
N GLY A 150 0.44 15.26 -22.75
CA GLY A 150 -1.03 15.27 -22.73
C GLY A 150 -1.61 14.30 -21.69
N LEU A 151 -2.92 14.06 -21.76
CA LEU A 151 -3.64 13.22 -20.80
C LEU A 151 -3.10 11.79 -20.71
N ASP A 152 -2.61 11.20 -21.81
CA ASP A 152 -2.03 9.85 -21.77
C ASP A 152 -0.74 9.79 -20.95
N ALA A 153 0.06 10.87 -20.94
CA ALA A 153 1.25 10.96 -20.09
C ALA A 153 0.86 11.10 -18.62
N LEU A 154 -0.18 11.89 -18.32
CA LEU A 154 -0.73 12.02 -16.97
C LEU A 154 -1.26 10.67 -16.45
N MET A 155 -1.97 9.89 -17.28
CA MET A 155 -2.46 8.56 -16.89
C MET A 155 -1.31 7.62 -16.50
N GLN A 156 -0.25 7.58 -17.31
CA GLN A 156 0.93 6.76 -17.01
C GLN A 156 1.66 7.24 -15.75
N ALA A 157 1.74 8.56 -15.55
CA ALA A 157 2.33 9.16 -14.37
C ALA A 157 1.53 8.84 -13.11
N ILE A 158 0.19 8.88 -13.16
CA ILE A 158 -0.69 8.44 -12.05
C ILE A 158 -0.40 6.99 -11.67
N ASP A 159 -0.34 6.07 -12.64
CA ASP A 159 -0.07 4.66 -12.36
C ASP A 159 1.32 4.45 -11.75
N LEU A 160 2.34 5.09 -12.32
CA LEU A 160 3.72 4.96 -11.88
C LEU A 160 3.94 5.58 -10.50
N ASP A 161 3.59 6.84 -10.33
CA ASP A 161 3.80 7.58 -9.10
C ASP A 161 2.87 7.10 -7.99
N GLY A 162 1.73 6.49 -8.34
CA GLY A 162 0.89 5.76 -7.40
C GLY A 162 1.62 4.57 -6.75
N ARG A 163 2.29 3.74 -7.57
CA ARG A 163 3.15 2.66 -7.05
C ARG A 163 4.32 3.20 -6.23
N ARG A 164 4.93 4.31 -6.66
CA ARG A 164 6.01 4.97 -5.89
C ARG A 164 5.53 5.51 -4.55
N CYS A 165 4.31 6.06 -4.47
CA CYS A 165 3.72 6.47 -3.20
C CYS A 165 3.58 5.28 -2.25
N TRP A 166 3.10 4.14 -2.75
CA TRP A 166 2.99 2.91 -1.98
C TRP A 166 4.35 2.39 -1.50
N ALA A 167 5.34 2.31 -2.38
CA ALA A 167 6.70 1.90 -2.04
C ALA A 167 7.34 2.86 -1.01
N SER A 168 7.10 4.16 -1.13
CA SER A 168 7.59 5.16 -0.19
C SER A 168 6.94 5.03 1.18
N TRP A 169 5.65 4.69 1.24
CA TRP A 169 4.99 4.33 2.50
C TRP A 169 5.67 3.10 3.13
N GLN A 170 5.88 2.02 2.38
CA GLN A 170 6.56 0.82 2.89
C GLN A 170 7.96 1.12 3.41
N ALA A 171 8.72 1.98 2.72
CA ALA A 171 10.05 2.42 3.13
C ALA A 171 10.04 3.33 4.37
N SER A 172 8.91 4.00 4.66
CA SER A 172 8.76 4.86 5.85
C SER A 172 8.46 4.08 7.14
N LEU A 173 8.16 2.78 7.04
CA LEU A 173 7.91 1.91 8.19
C LEU A 173 9.21 1.60 8.95
N PRO A 174 9.14 1.05 10.18
CA PRO A 174 10.34 0.65 10.90
C PRO A 174 11.28 -0.21 10.04
N THR A 175 12.58 0.06 10.10
CA THR A 175 13.59 -0.47 9.18
C THR A 175 13.49 -1.98 8.98
N ALA A 176 13.27 -2.75 10.05
CA ALA A 176 13.09 -4.19 9.97
C ALA A 176 11.86 -4.57 9.11
N LEU A 177 10.70 -3.98 9.38
CA LEU A 177 9.49 -4.23 8.61
C LEU A 177 9.65 -3.81 7.15
N ALA A 178 10.19 -2.61 6.88
CA ALA A 178 10.46 -2.14 5.53
C ALA A 178 11.36 -3.12 4.74
N ALA A 179 12.41 -3.65 5.38
CA ALA A 179 13.31 -4.63 4.78
C ALA A 179 12.63 -5.96 4.44
N TRP A 180 11.62 -6.38 5.19
CA TRP A 180 10.81 -7.56 4.84
C TRP A 180 9.80 -7.25 3.72
N LEU A 181 9.16 -6.08 3.75
CA LEU A 181 8.14 -5.70 2.77
C LEU A 181 8.68 -5.46 1.37
N ARG A 182 9.96 -5.08 1.22
CA ARG A 182 10.60 -4.99 -0.11
C ARG A 182 10.59 -6.32 -0.87
N LEU A 183 10.47 -7.44 -0.14
CA LEU A 183 10.39 -8.76 -0.74
C LEU A 183 8.95 -9.21 -1.06
N ARG A 184 7.93 -8.35 -0.85
CA ARG A 184 6.52 -8.68 -1.13
C ARG A 184 6.19 -8.59 -2.63
N GLY A 185 6.88 -7.71 -3.36
CA GLY A 185 6.71 -7.51 -4.80
C GLY A 185 7.59 -8.46 -5.63
N GLU A 186 7.40 -8.45 -6.95
CA GLU A 186 8.31 -9.12 -7.87
C GLU A 186 9.58 -8.26 -8.05
N THR A 187 10.74 -8.92 -8.15
CA THR A 187 12.05 -8.25 -8.28
C THR A 187 12.03 -7.21 -9.40
N GLY A 188 12.31 -5.95 -9.06
CA GLY A 188 12.43 -4.85 -10.02
C GLY A 188 11.12 -4.21 -10.50
N ALA A 189 9.95 -4.72 -10.08
CA ALA A 189 8.65 -4.14 -10.46
C ALA A 189 8.32 -2.85 -9.68
N ASP A 190 8.80 -2.74 -8.44
CA ASP A 190 8.42 -1.68 -7.48
C ASP A 190 9.59 -0.79 -7.03
N ASP A 191 10.79 -0.99 -7.60
CA ASP A 191 12.07 -0.47 -7.08
C ASP A 191 12.51 0.88 -7.68
N VAL A 192 11.63 1.62 -8.36
CA VAL A 192 11.98 2.94 -8.89
C VAL A 192 11.59 4.01 -7.89
N PRO A 193 12.50 4.50 -7.02
CA PRO A 193 12.16 5.57 -6.09
C PRO A 193 11.76 6.84 -6.83
N PHE A 194 11.12 7.76 -6.11
CA PHE A 194 11.01 9.13 -6.59
C PHE A 194 12.40 9.74 -6.78
N THR A 195 12.55 10.54 -7.83
CA THR A 195 13.79 11.29 -8.08
C THR A 195 14.02 12.35 -7.01
N GLU A 196 12.95 13.03 -6.59
CA GLU A 196 13.01 14.07 -5.57
C GLU A 196 12.80 13.47 -4.17
N PRO A 197 13.74 13.64 -3.22
CA PRO A 197 13.63 13.04 -1.89
C PRO A 197 12.38 13.47 -1.11
N GLY A 198 11.88 14.69 -1.36
CA GLY A 198 10.66 15.20 -0.72
C GLY A 198 9.39 14.45 -1.12
N ASP A 199 9.36 13.91 -2.34
CA ASP A 199 8.18 13.21 -2.87
C ASP A 199 7.93 11.87 -2.18
N ALA A 200 8.98 11.21 -1.68
CA ALA A 200 8.81 9.97 -0.93
C ALA A 200 8.03 10.22 0.38
N ALA A 201 8.35 11.30 1.09
CA ALA A 201 7.62 11.69 2.30
C ALA A 201 6.16 12.09 1.96
N THR A 202 5.97 12.84 0.89
CA THR A 202 4.64 13.21 0.37
C THR A 202 3.82 11.98 0.00
N GLY A 203 4.38 11.05 -0.77
CA GLY A 203 3.72 9.81 -1.17
C GLY A 203 3.29 8.95 0.00
N ALA A 204 4.15 8.80 1.02
CA ALA A 204 3.80 8.10 2.25
C ALA A 204 2.66 8.79 3.02
N ALA A 205 2.64 10.13 3.05
CA ALA A 205 1.57 10.90 3.69
C ALA A 205 0.23 10.76 2.95
N ILE A 206 0.25 10.76 1.61
CA ILE A 206 -0.93 10.53 0.76
C ILE A 206 -1.54 9.16 1.08
N VAL A 207 -0.74 8.09 1.07
CA VAL A 207 -1.21 6.72 1.32
C VAL A 207 -1.92 6.61 2.67
N ARG A 208 -1.33 7.19 3.74
CA ARG A 208 -1.96 7.21 5.07
C ARG A 208 -3.25 8.03 5.11
N ARG A 209 -3.29 9.17 4.42
CA ARG A 209 -4.49 10.03 4.39
C ARG A 209 -5.65 9.38 3.67
N LEU A 210 -5.40 8.66 2.58
CA LEU A 210 -6.43 7.94 1.84
C LEU A 210 -7.13 6.89 2.70
N LEU A 211 -6.37 6.13 3.49
CA LEU A 211 -6.94 5.14 4.42
C LEU A 211 -7.90 5.80 5.43
N ARG A 212 -7.48 6.94 6.02
CA ARG A 212 -8.33 7.69 6.97
C ARG A 212 -9.60 8.22 6.32
N HIS A 213 -9.54 8.60 5.05
CA HIS A 213 -10.69 9.09 4.31
C HIS A 213 -11.70 7.98 3.96
N GLU A 214 -11.24 6.77 3.66
CA GLU A 214 -12.12 5.61 3.44
C GLU A 214 -12.81 5.18 4.72
N THR A 215 -12.06 5.04 5.81
CA THR A 215 -12.62 4.65 7.13
C THR A 215 -13.65 5.66 7.65
N ALA A 216 -13.44 6.97 7.45
CA ALA A 216 -14.43 7.99 7.82
C ALA A 216 -15.74 7.93 7.00
N ARG A 217 -15.69 7.46 5.74
CA ARG A 217 -16.88 7.32 4.89
C ARG A 217 -17.72 6.10 5.25
N ASP A 218 -17.06 5.01 5.67
CA ASP A 218 -17.74 3.80 6.14
C ASP A 218 -18.47 4.06 7.46
N ASP A 219 -17.86 4.83 8.37
CA ASP A 219 -18.47 5.25 9.63
C ASP A 219 -19.70 6.16 9.42
N HIS A 220 -19.69 7.02 8.40
CA HIS A 220 -20.80 7.92 8.09
C HIS A 220 -21.96 7.20 7.38
N THR A 221 -21.67 6.22 6.52
CA THR A 221 -22.68 5.43 5.81
C THR A 221 -23.36 4.42 6.75
N GLY A 222 -22.65 3.91 7.76
CA GLY A 222 -23.24 3.07 8.81
C GLY A 222 -24.13 3.82 9.80
N ALA A 223 -24.00 5.15 9.90
CA ALA A 223 -24.82 5.99 10.78
C ALA A 223 -26.19 6.33 10.17
N THR A 224 -26.27 6.56 8.85
CA THR A 224 -27.52 6.93 8.17
C THR A 224 -28.53 5.78 8.05
N VAL A 225 -28.08 4.52 8.11
CA VAL A 225 -28.98 3.35 8.06
C VAL A 225 -29.67 3.07 9.42
N LYS A 226 -29.20 3.65 10.52
CA LYS A 226 -29.79 3.45 11.86
C LYS A 226 -30.87 4.46 12.26
N GLU A 227 -31.18 5.46 11.43
CA GLU A 227 -32.24 6.46 11.70
C GLU A 227 -33.59 6.18 11.02
N GLU A 228 -33.72 5.11 10.24
CA GLU A 228 -35.00 4.64 9.69
C GLU A 228 -35.35 3.22 10.19
N ARG A 229 -35.54 3.06 11.51
CA ARG A 229 -36.32 1.94 12.07
C ARG A 229 -37.03 2.32 13.35
#